data_AF-A0A7V3SD07-F1
#
_entry.id   AF-A0A7V3SD07-F1
#
_cell.length_a   1.000
_cell.length_b   1.000
_cell.length_c   1.000
_cell.angle_alpha   90.00
_cell.angle_beta   90.00
_cell.angle_gamma   90.00
#
_symmetry.space_group_name_H-M   'P 1'
#
loop_
_entity.id
_entity.type
_entity.pdbx_description
1 polymer ?
#
loop_
_entity_poly.entity_id
_entity_poly.type
_entity_poly.pdbx_seq_one_letter_code
_entity_poly.pdbx_strand_id
1 'polypeptide(L)'
;MPQQPTTQRAYTLRLRGADPNETSWREALWQTHEAVNKGAKVFGDWLLTLRGGLDHALADTKVKGKKGKPDRDPSAEERKARRILLALSWLSVESKLGAPADFIIASGEETAEARNAKVIAALEEILRSRDVAEEAIGDVTKKPEDQPGTWIGDCAPSLTAAIREDAVWVNRSKAFDEAVKSIGSSLTREEAWDMLERFFGSRDAYLAPAKGSEDESSETEQEDKTKDLVQKAGQWLSSRFGTGKGADFCRMADVYKKIAEWADNAQADTTGNDAINNLAAFLSEFNPASNDLKGVLGLISGPGYKSATRNLLTQIAAKATVTQQDLARLKDTATEDARKCYQNTGSKGQRRYADSILKDVESVCGFTYLQEGGPARHSEFAVILDHAARRVSLAHTWIKRAEAERRKFEEDAKKIGQVPKAAKDWLDQFCLERSGVSGAQEPYRIRRRAVDGWKEVVTAWSKADCKTAEDRIAAAR
;
A
#
# COMPACT_ATOMS: atom_id res chain seq x y z
N MET A 1 2.74 28.09 30.42
CA MET A 1 2.19 26.82 30.95
C MET A 1 2.09 25.84 29.81
N PRO A 2 2.68 24.63 29.90
CA PRO A 2 2.50 23.60 28.88
C PRO A 2 1.02 23.17 28.87
N GLN A 3 0.40 23.18 27.69
CA GLN A 3 -0.97 22.67 27.50
C GLN A 3 -0.99 21.18 27.89
N GLN A 4 -1.85 20.81 28.83
CA GLN A 4 -2.07 19.40 29.15
C GLN A 4 -2.66 18.69 27.93
N PRO A 5 -2.19 17.47 27.61
CA PRO A 5 -2.74 16.68 26.52
C PRO A 5 -4.22 16.36 26.83
N THR A 6 -5.13 16.84 25.98
CA THR A 6 -6.55 16.49 26.03
C THR A 6 -6.70 15.03 25.59
N THR A 7 -6.93 14.13 26.53
CA THR A 7 -7.33 12.75 26.23
C THR A 7 -8.74 12.76 25.65
N GLN A 8 -8.92 12.27 24.41
CA GLN A 8 -10.25 12.04 23.87
C GLN A 8 -10.93 10.94 24.68
N ARG A 9 -11.90 11.32 25.51
CA ARG A 9 -12.73 10.35 26.24
C ARG A 9 -13.85 9.89 25.33
N ALA A 10 -13.87 8.60 25.01
CA ALA A 10 -15.03 7.98 24.37
C ALA A 10 -16.13 7.79 25.43
N TYR A 11 -17.31 8.37 25.20
CA TYR A 11 -18.47 8.16 26.05
C TYR A 11 -19.38 7.12 25.41
N THR A 12 -19.66 6.04 26.14
CA THR A 12 -20.65 5.05 25.71
C THR A 12 -22.01 5.46 26.26
N LEU A 13 -22.92 5.86 25.37
CA LEU A 13 -24.29 6.21 25.72
C LEU A 13 -25.25 5.12 25.25
N ARG A 14 -26.25 4.82 26.08
CA ARG A 14 -27.31 3.89 25.70
C ARG A 14 -28.36 4.60 24.86
N LEU A 15 -28.55 4.14 23.63
CA LEU A 15 -29.62 4.63 22.75
C LEU A 15 -31.01 4.29 23.33
N ARG A 16 -31.92 5.25 23.25
CA ARG A 16 -33.36 5.09 23.52
C ARG A 16 -34.14 5.77 22.41
N GLY A 17 -35.26 5.18 22.00
CA GLY A 17 -36.20 5.82 21.09
C GLY A 17 -36.77 7.10 21.70
N ALA A 18 -37.27 7.99 20.86
CA ALA A 18 -37.98 9.18 21.33
C ALA A 18 -39.23 8.79 22.15
N ASP A 19 -39.91 7.72 21.73
CA ASP A 19 -40.91 7.00 22.52
C ASP A 19 -40.28 5.76 23.20
N PRO A 20 -40.39 5.61 24.55
CA PRO A 20 -39.91 4.43 25.27
C PRO A 20 -40.49 3.09 24.79
N ASN A 21 -41.67 3.10 24.17
CA ASN A 21 -42.34 1.90 23.65
C ASN A 21 -41.99 1.61 22.19
N GLU A 22 -41.36 2.55 21.48
CA GLU A 22 -40.94 2.37 20.09
C GLU A 22 -39.62 1.60 20.03
N THR A 23 -39.67 0.40 19.44
CA THR A 23 -38.51 -0.50 19.27
C THR A 23 -38.07 -0.68 17.82
N SER A 24 -38.79 -0.09 16.85
CA SER A 24 -38.51 -0.12 15.40
C SER A 24 -37.08 0.32 15.06
N TRP A 25 -36.57 1.34 15.75
CA TRP A 25 -35.21 1.85 15.57
C TRP A 25 -34.13 0.82 15.89
N ARG A 26 -34.41 -0.16 16.78
CA ARG A 26 -33.44 -1.22 17.11
C ARG A 26 -33.23 -2.14 15.93
N GLU A 27 -34.32 -2.52 15.28
CA GLU A 27 -34.28 -3.35 14.08
C GLU A 27 -33.60 -2.59 12.94
N ALA A 28 -33.98 -1.33 12.70
CA ALA A 28 -33.33 -0.50 11.68
C ALA A 28 -31.82 -0.32 11.94
N LEU A 29 -31.42 -0.13 13.21
CA LEU A 29 -30.02 -0.04 13.61
C LEU A 29 -29.28 -1.36 13.37
N TRP A 30 -29.89 -2.48 13.72
CA TRP A 30 -29.32 -3.80 13.51
C TRP A 30 -29.16 -4.12 12.01
N GLN A 31 -30.18 -3.86 11.21
CA GLN A 31 -30.13 -4.01 9.74
C GLN A 31 -29.04 -3.12 9.13
N THR A 32 -28.90 -1.89 9.62
CA THR A 32 -27.81 -0.99 9.19
C THR A 32 -26.44 -1.56 9.56
N HIS A 33 -26.29 -2.06 10.78
CA HIS A 33 -25.06 -2.71 11.23
C HIS A 33 -24.72 -3.93 10.37
N GLU A 34 -25.70 -4.80 10.08
CA GLU A 34 -25.51 -5.95 9.22
C GLU A 34 -25.12 -5.56 7.79
N ALA A 35 -25.84 -4.61 7.18
CA ALA A 35 -25.56 -4.15 5.83
C ALA A 35 -24.14 -3.55 5.70
N VAL A 36 -23.73 -2.71 6.66
CA VAL A 36 -22.39 -2.11 6.68
C VAL A 36 -21.31 -3.18 6.82
N ASN A 37 -21.47 -4.15 7.72
CA ASN A 37 -20.47 -5.21 7.91
C ASN A 37 -20.41 -6.17 6.71
N LYS A 38 -21.55 -6.54 6.13
CA LYS A 38 -21.62 -7.39 4.93
C LYS A 38 -20.98 -6.69 3.73
N GLY A 39 -21.33 -5.42 3.49
CA GLY A 39 -20.72 -4.61 2.45
C GLY A 39 -19.21 -4.44 2.64
N ALA A 40 -18.76 -4.20 3.87
CA ALA A 40 -17.34 -4.04 4.18
C ALA A 40 -16.58 -5.37 4.01
N LYS A 41 -17.20 -6.50 4.33
CA LYS A 41 -16.63 -7.83 4.01
C LYS A 41 -16.43 -7.98 2.51
N VAL A 42 -17.43 -7.68 1.69
CA VAL A 42 -17.33 -7.83 0.23
C VAL A 42 -16.29 -6.89 -0.37
N PHE A 43 -16.24 -5.62 0.05
CA PHE A 43 -15.15 -4.73 -0.35
C PHE A 43 -13.78 -5.25 0.10
N GLY A 44 -13.68 -5.81 1.31
CA GLY A 44 -12.45 -6.39 1.85
C GLY A 44 -12.00 -7.61 1.03
N ASP A 45 -12.92 -8.48 0.65
CA ASP A 45 -12.68 -9.63 -0.22
C ASP A 45 -12.20 -9.18 -1.61
N TRP A 46 -12.79 -8.12 -2.16
CA TRP A 46 -12.31 -7.51 -3.40
C TRP A 46 -10.90 -6.93 -3.26
N LEU A 47 -10.61 -6.17 -2.20
CA LEU A 47 -9.25 -5.64 -1.95
C LEU A 47 -8.20 -6.76 -1.82
N LEU A 48 -8.54 -7.86 -1.13
CA LEU A 48 -7.68 -9.05 -1.02
C LEU A 48 -7.49 -9.75 -2.37
N THR A 49 -8.54 -9.82 -3.18
CA THR A 49 -8.51 -10.40 -4.52
C THR A 49 -7.64 -9.55 -5.47
N LEU A 50 -7.83 -8.23 -5.49
CA LEU A 50 -6.99 -7.30 -6.26
C LEU A 50 -5.51 -7.38 -5.85
N ARG A 51 -5.24 -7.53 -4.55
CA ARG A 51 -3.91 -7.79 -4.01
C ARG A 51 -3.32 -9.13 -4.51
N GLY A 52 -4.15 -10.17 -4.64
CA GLY A 52 -3.77 -11.43 -5.28
C GLY A 52 -3.39 -11.28 -6.76
N GLY A 53 -3.90 -10.24 -7.41
CA GLY A 53 -3.64 -9.92 -8.81
C GLY A 53 -2.30 -9.23 -9.11
N LEU A 54 -1.51 -8.86 -8.10
CA LEU A 54 -0.27 -8.10 -8.33
C LEU A 54 0.75 -8.87 -9.18
N ASP A 55 1.37 -8.19 -10.15
CA ASP A 55 2.32 -8.80 -11.09
C ASP A 55 3.64 -9.21 -10.42
N HIS A 56 4.21 -10.33 -10.86
CA HIS A 56 5.50 -10.84 -10.39
C HIS A 56 6.67 -9.94 -10.82
N ALA A 57 6.56 -9.26 -11.97
CA ALA A 57 7.58 -8.34 -12.50
C ALA A 57 7.83 -7.12 -11.59
N LEU A 58 6.91 -6.86 -10.64
CA LEU A 58 7.11 -5.83 -9.62
C LEU A 58 8.32 -6.11 -8.71
N ALA A 59 8.75 -7.38 -8.60
CA ALA A 59 9.98 -7.72 -7.89
C ALA A 59 11.22 -7.03 -8.50
N ASP A 60 11.23 -6.89 -9.83
CA ASP A 60 12.37 -6.41 -10.62
C ASP A 60 12.23 -4.96 -11.07
N THR A 61 11.12 -4.29 -10.74
CA THR A 61 10.90 -2.88 -11.11
C THR A 61 12.02 -1.98 -10.59
N LYS A 62 12.50 -1.04 -11.41
CA LYS A 62 13.60 -0.17 -11.02
C LYS A 62 13.28 0.65 -9.76
N VAL A 63 14.26 0.77 -8.87
CA VAL A 63 14.18 1.63 -7.69
C VAL A 63 14.45 3.07 -8.12
N LYS A 64 13.50 3.96 -7.86
CA LYS A 64 13.63 5.38 -8.24
C LYS A 64 14.86 6.02 -7.59
N GLY A 65 15.67 6.67 -8.41
CA GLY A 65 16.81 7.44 -7.94
C GLY A 65 16.38 8.63 -7.07
N LYS A 66 17.14 8.94 -6.02
CA LYS A 66 16.98 10.22 -5.31
C LYS A 66 17.32 11.37 -6.27
N LYS A 67 16.76 12.57 -6.04
CA LYS A 67 16.91 13.77 -6.90
C LYS A 67 18.31 13.88 -7.52
N GLY A 68 18.39 13.78 -8.85
CA GLY A 68 19.64 13.86 -9.62
C GLY A 68 20.38 12.54 -9.85
N LYS A 69 19.90 11.41 -9.32
CA LYS A 69 20.43 10.07 -9.60
C LYS A 69 19.50 9.31 -10.54
N PRO A 70 20.04 8.52 -11.48
CA PRO A 70 19.23 7.66 -12.32
C PRO A 70 18.56 6.57 -11.50
N ASP A 71 17.47 6.03 -12.04
CA ASP A 71 16.84 4.82 -11.53
C ASP A 71 17.81 3.65 -11.62
N ARG A 72 17.79 2.77 -10.63
CA ARG A 72 18.68 1.60 -10.56
C ARG A 72 17.90 0.32 -10.44
N ASP A 73 18.54 -0.79 -10.79
CA ASP A 73 17.97 -2.11 -10.52
C ASP A 73 17.94 -2.37 -8.99
N PRO A 74 16.97 -3.17 -8.50
CA PRO A 74 16.91 -3.54 -7.09
C PRO A 74 18.12 -4.39 -6.68
N SER A 75 18.58 -4.24 -5.44
CA SER A 75 19.57 -5.15 -4.86
C SER A 75 18.97 -6.56 -4.70
N ALA A 76 19.82 -7.57 -4.45
CA ALA A 76 19.35 -8.93 -4.20
C ALA A 76 18.39 -8.99 -2.99
N GLU A 77 18.69 -8.24 -1.93
CA GLU A 77 17.87 -8.16 -0.72
C GLU A 77 16.54 -7.42 -0.97
N GLU A 78 16.57 -6.34 -1.74
CA GLU A 78 15.35 -5.62 -2.14
C GLU A 78 14.45 -6.50 -3.00
N ARG A 79 15.04 -7.24 -3.96
CA ARG A 79 14.32 -8.21 -4.78
C ARG A 79 13.72 -9.32 -3.92
N LYS A 80 14.49 -9.94 -3.03
CA LYS A 80 14.02 -10.95 -2.07
C LYS A 80 12.83 -10.43 -1.26
N ALA A 81 12.94 -9.24 -0.68
CA ALA A 81 11.87 -8.64 0.12
C ALA A 81 10.58 -8.39 -0.70
N ARG A 82 10.71 -7.92 -1.94
CA ARG A 82 9.56 -7.71 -2.83
C ARG A 82 8.90 -9.03 -3.21
N ARG A 83 9.67 -10.06 -3.54
CA ARG A 83 9.16 -11.42 -3.83
C ARG A 83 8.34 -11.97 -2.67
N ILE A 84 8.86 -11.88 -1.44
CA ILE A 84 8.15 -12.32 -0.24
C ILE A 84 6.81 -11.58 -0.09
N LEU A 85 6.79 -10.25 -0.23
CA LEU A 85 5.57 -9.47 -0.10
C LEU A 85 4.55 -9.76 -1.22
N LEU A 86 5.02 -10.03 -2.43
CA LEU A 86 4.17 -10.45 -3.55
C LEU A 86 3.59 -11.85 -3.30
N ALA A 87 4.42 -12.81 -2.89
CA ALA A 87 3.97 -14.17 -2.56
C ALA A 87 2.92 -14.16 -1.43
N LEU A 88 3.13 -13.37 -0.37
CA LEU A 88 2.17 -13.19 0.72
C LEU A 88 0.93 -12.38 0.32
N SER A 89 0.95 -11.74 -0.85
CA SER A 89 -0.20 -11.07 -1.45
C SER A 89 -1.04 -12.03 -2.29
N TRP A 90 -0.39 -13.00 -2.93
CA TRP A 90 -1.04 -14.07 -3.70
C TRP A 90 -1.58 -15.18 -2.82
N LEU A 91 -0.83 -15.54 -1.78
CA LEU A 91 -1.14 -16.57 -0.80
C LEU A 91 -1.33 -15.87 0.55
N SER A 92 -2.58 -15.67 0.93
CA SER A 92 -2.95 -14.88 2.11
C SER A 92 -3.38 -15.80 3.26
N VAL A 93 -3.01 -15.46 4.49
CA VAL A 93 -3.51 -16.14 5.69
C VAL A 93 -4.76 -15.43 6.17
N GLU A 94 -5.88 -16.14 6.25
CA GLU A 94 -7.19 -15.59 6.56
C GLU A 94 -7.95 -16.46 7.56
N SER A 95 -9.00 -15.91 8.17
CA SER A 95 -9.89 -16.70 9.04
C SER A 95 -10.73 -17.67 8.19
N LYS A 96 -10.80 -18.94 8.61
CA LYS A 96 -11.59 -20.00 7.95
C LYS A 96 -13.06 -19.62 7.76
N LEU A 97 -13.64 -18.84 8.69
CA LEU A 97 -15.04 -18.42 8.65
C LEU A 97 -15.35 -17.37 7.58
N GLY A 98 -14.36 -16.54 7.22
CA GLY A 98 -14.52 -15.44 6.28
C GLY A 98 -13.96 -15.72 4.89
N ALA A 99 -13.03 -16.68 4.79
CA ALA A 99 -12.30 -17.01 3.58
C ALA A 99 -13.21 -17.64 2.50
N PRO A 100 -12.94 -17.36 1.21
CA PRO A 100 -13.67 -17.98 0.11
C PRO A 100 -13.26 -19.46 -0.03
N ALA A 101 -14.21 -20.37 0.24
CA ALA A 101 -13.95 -21.80 0.37
C ALA A 101 -13.24 -22.41 -0.85
N ASP A 102 -13.62 -22.00 -2.06
CA ASP A 102 -13.08 -22.53 -3.32
C ASP A 102 -11.59 -22.20 -3.55
N PHE A 103 -11.04 -21.25 -2.78
CA PHE A 103 -9.65 -20.83 -2.89
C PHE A 103 -8.80 -21.19 -1.65
N ILE A 104 -9.36 -21.90 -0.68
CA ILE A 104 -8.60 -22.41 0.47
C ILE A 104 -7.67 -23.53 -0.01
N ILE A 105 -6.37 -23.38 0.24
CA ILE A 105 -5.36 -24.38 -0.16
C ILE A 105 -4.90 -25.25 1.00
N ALA A 106 -4.84 -24.72 2.22
CA ALA A 106 -4.42 -25.47 3.40
C ALA A 106 -4.94 -24.84 4.70
N SER A 107 -5.14 -25.66 5.73
CA SER A 107 -5.59 -25.22 7.06
C SER A 107 -4.49 -25.25 8.13
N GLY A 108 -4.64 -24.43 9.17
CA GLY A 108 -3.83 -24.52 10.38
C GLY A 108 -4.02 -25.80 11.18
N GLU A 109 -5.13 -26.53 10.98
CA GLU A 109 -5.38 -27.85 11.59
C GLU A 109 -4.55 -28.97 10.94
N GLU A 110 -3.97 -28.74 9.76
CA GLU A 110 -3.14 -29.72 9.07
C GLU A 110 -1.74 -29.82 9.68
N THR A 111 -1.09 -30.97 9.49
CA THR A 111 0.32 -31.12 9.87
C THR A 111 1.19 -30.10 9.12
N ALA A 112 2.27 -29.65 9.75
CA ALA A 112 3.16 -28.66 9.15
C ALA A 112 3.70 -29.14 7.79
N GLU A 113 4.07 -30.42 7.67
CA GLU A 113 4.58 -30.99 6.41
C GLU A 113 3.54 -30.92 5.29
N ALA A 114 2.31 -31.38 5.54
CA ALA A 114 1.24 -31.39 4.53
C ALA A 114 0.85 -29.96 4.11
N ARG A 115 0.66 -29.07 5.09
CA ARG A 115 0.35 -27.65 4.84
C ARG A 115 1.45 -26.99 4.01
N ASN A 116 2.71 -27.15 4.43
CA ASN A 116 3.84 -26.51 3.76
C ASN A 116 3.97 -26.99 2.31
N ALA A 117 3.83 -28.29 2.05
CA ALA A 117 3.88 -28.84 0.70
C ALA A 117 2.80 -28.22 -0.21
N LYS A 118 1.55 -28.09 0.27
CA LYS A 118 0.46 -27.48 -0.50
C LYS A 118 0.70 -26.00 -0.79
N VAL A 119 1.20 -25.24 0.19
CA VAL A 119 1.44 -23.79 0.02
C VAL A 119 2.59 -23.54 -0.96
N ILE A 120 3.67 -24.32 -0.89
CA ILE A 120 4.79 -24.21 -1.84
C ILE A 120 4.37 -24.63 -3.25
N ALA A 121 3.61 -25.71 -3.39
CA ALA A 121 3.07 -26.13 -4.68
C ALA A 121 2.15 -25.05 -5.29
N ALA A 122 1.33 -24.38 -4.47
CA ALA A 122 0.50 -23.27 -4.94
C ALA A 122 1.34 -22.07 -5.42
N LEU A 123 2.46 -21.74 -4.76
CA LEU A 123 3.36 -20.69 -5.22
C LEU A 123 3.97 -21.06 -6.59
N GLU A 124 4.44 -22.29 -6.73
CA GLU A 124 5.00 -22.81 -7.98
C GLU A 124 3.98 -22.72 -9.13
N GLU A 125 2.75 -23.20 -8.90
CA GLU A 125 1.66 -23.13 -9.89
C GLU A 125 1.38 -21.68 -10.33
N ILE A 126 1.32 -20.74 -9.37
CA ILE A 126 1.13 -19.32 -9.67
C ILE A 126 2.25 -18.79 -10.56
N LEU A 127 3.51 -19.09 -10.25
CA LEU A 127 4.65 -18.60 -11.02
C LEU A 127 4.70 -19.21 -12.43
N ARG A 128 4.45 -20.51 -12.56
CA ARG A 128 4.35 -21.20 -13.86
C ARG A 128 3.24 -20.61 -14.72
N SER A 129 2.06 -20.36 -14.15
CA SER A 129 0.93 -19.75 -14.86
C SER A 129 1.20 -18.31 -15.34
N ARG A 130 2.26 -17.68 -14.83
CA ARG A 130 2.69 -16.32 -15.17
C ARG A 130 3.96 -16.32 -16.03
N ASP A 131 4.31 -17.46 -16.60
CA ASP A 131 5.46 -17.65 -17.50
C ASP A 131 6.80 -17.24 -16.87
N VAL A 132 6.95 -17.42 -15.55
CA VAL A 132 8.24 -17.24 -14.87
C VAL A 132 9.17 -18.40 -15.24
N ALA A 133 10.40 -18.10 -15.65
CA ALA A 133 11.39 -19.12 -16.03
C ALA A 133 11.68 -20.10 -14.88
N GLU A 134 11.82 -21.39 -15.19
CA GLU A 134 12.03 -22.48 -14.23
C GLU A 134 13.20 -22.22 -13.27
N GLU A 135 14.31 -21.69 -13.81
CA GLU A 135 15.51 -21.37 -13.04
C GLU A 135 15.25 -20.26 -12.01
N ALA A 136 14.33 -19.34 -12.32
CA ALA A 136 13.93 -18.27 -11.40
C ALA A 136 12.92 -18.77 -10.37
N ILE A 137 12.08 -19.76 -10.70
CA ILE A 137 11.14 -20.38 -9.75
C ILE A 137 11.90 -21.10 -8.65
N GLY A 138 12.87 -21.94 -9.02
CA GLY A 138 13.58 -22.85 -8.13
C GLY A 138 12.99 -24.26 -8.15
N ASP A 139 13.62 -25.16 -7.39
CA ASP A 139 13.30 -26.58 -7.32
C ASP A 139 12.66 -26.90 -5.96
N VAL A 140 11.38 -27.30 -5.97
CA VAL A 140 10.63 -27.64 -4.74
C VAL A 140 11.20 -28.82 -3.96
N THR A 141 12.07 -29.64 -4.57
CA THR A 141 12.71 -30.79 -3.92
C THR A 141 13.97 -30.40 -3.14
N LYS A 142 14.52 -29.21 -3.40
CA LYS A 142 15.71 -28.68 -2.72
C LYS A 142 15.32 -27.83 -1.52
N LYS A 143 16.20 -27.80 -0.51
CA LYS A 143 15.99 -26.93 0.63
C LYS A 143 16.12 -25.47 0.22
N PRO A 144 15.31 -24.54 0.77
CA PRO A 144 15.36 -23.13 0.41
C PRO A 144 16.77 -22.51 0.54
N GLU A 145 17.53 -22.90 1.57
CA GLU A 145 18.90 -22.45 1.80
C GLU A 145 19.91 -22.86 0.71
N ASP A 146 19.61 -23.91 -0.06
CA ASP A 146 20.49 -24.42 -1.12
C ASP A 146 20.22 -23.74 -2.48
N GLN A 147 19.20 -22.88 -2.56
CA GLN A 147 18.78 -22.19 -3.80
C GLN A 147 18.43 -20.71 -3.58
N PRO A 148 19.32 -19.92 -2.95
CA PRO A 148 19.06 -18.53 -2.66
C PRO A 148 18.87 -17.72 -3.94
N GLY A 149 17.96 -16.74 -3.93
CA GLY A 149 17.69 -15.89 -5.09
C GLY A 149 16.73 -16.51 -6.13
N THR A 150 16.17 -17.68 -5.85
CA THR A 150 14.98 -18.21 -6.54
C THR A 150 13.70 -17.79 -5.79
N TRP A 151 12.53 -17.83 -6.43
CA TRP A 151 11.27 -17.51 -5.75
C TRP A 151 10.98 -18.46 -4.59
N ILE A 152 11.19 -19.76 -4.77
CA ILE A 152 11.01 -20.77 -3.70
C ILE A 152 12.01 -20.52 -2.57
N GLY A 153 13.30 -20.35 -2.90
CA GLY A 153 14.34 -20.08 -1.90
C GLY A 153 14.07 -18.81 -1.09
N ASP A 154 13.60 -17.75 -1.74
CA ASP A 154 13.30 -16.47 -1.10
C ASP A 154 12.02 -16.51 -0.24
N CYS A 155 10.96 -17.19 -0.71
CA CYS A 155 9.62 -17.07 -0.12
C CYS A 155 9.24 -18.22 0.83
N ALA A 156 9.85 -19.40 0.69
CA ALA A 156 9.45 -20.58 1.45
C ALA A 156 9.43 -20.35 2.97
N PRO A 157 10.46 -19.75 3.61
CA PRO A 157 10.45 -19.53 5.07
C PRO A 157 9.24 -18.74 5.57
N SER A 158 8.77 -17.76 4.78
CA SER A 158 7.61 -16.95 5.12
C SER A 158 6.29 -17.67 4.89
N LEU A 159 6.20 -18.46 3.81
CA LEU A 159 5.00 -19.21 3.42
C LEU A 159 4.78 -20.48 4.26
N THR A 160 5.84 -21.05 4.83
CA THR A 160 5.76 -22.23 5.69
C THR A 160 5.67 -21.91 7.18
N ALA A 161 5.57 -20.61 7.52
CA ALA A 161 5.40 -20.18 8.89
C ALA A 161 4.13 -20.76 9.50
N ALA A 162 4.18 -21.06 10.80
CA ALA A 162 3.02 -21.55 11.52
C ALA A 162 1.89 -20.51 11.50
N ILE A 163 0.67 -21.00 11.28
CA ILE A 163 -0.56 -20.21 11.34
C ILE A 163 -1.46 -20.77 12.46
N ARG A 164 -2.43 -19.99 12.92
CA ARG A 164 -3.41 -20.44 13.91
C ARG A 164 -4.26 -21.57 13.37
N GLU A 165 -4.78 -22.42 14.27
CA GLU A 165 -5.66 -23.54 13.92
C GLU A 165 -6.93 -23.08 13.17
N ASP A 166 -7.50 -21.94 13.56
CA ASP A 166 -8.69 -21.35 12.92
C ASP A 166 -8.40 -20.53 11.65
N ALA A 167 -7.14 -20.51 11.21
CA ALA A 167 -6.69 -19.82 10.01
C ALA A 167 -6.48 -20.79 8.84
N VAL A 168 -6.52 -20.24 7.63
CA VAL A 168 -6.31 -20.96 6.38
C VAL A 168 -5.43 -20.13 5.44
N TRP A 169 -4.66 -20.84 4.61
CA TRP A 169 -4.02 -20.24 3.45
C TRP A 169 -5.01 -20.18 2.29
N VAL A 170 -5.13 -19.01 1.68
CA VAL A 170 -6.06 -18.72 0.57
C VAL A 170 -5.26 -18.29 -0.65
N ASN A 171 -5.55 -18.92 -1.80
CA ASN A 171 -4.98 -18.54 -3.09
C ASN A 171 -5.77 -17.38 -3.71
N ARG A 172 -5.42 -16.15 -3.29
CA ARG A 172 -5.99 -14.92 -3.82
C ARG A 172 -5.53 -14.62 -5.26
N SER A 173 -4.40 -15.18 -5.72
CA SER A 173 -4.04 -15.11 -7.15
C SER A 173 -5.08 -15.81 -8.02
N LYS A 174 -5.44 -17.05 -7.66
CA LYS A 174 -6.48 -17.80 -8.39
C LYS A 174 -7.83 -17.10 -8.31
N ALA A 175 -8.19 -16.53 -7.15
CA ALA A 175 -9.40 -15.72 -7.02
C ALA A 175 -9.40 -14.52 -7.98
N PHE A 176 -8.25 -13.85 -8.16
CA PHE A 176 -8.10 -12.77 -9.14
C PHE A 176 -8.24 -13.28 -10.57
N ASP A 177 -7.59 -14.39 -10.91
CA ASP A 177 -7.66 -14.93 -12.28
C ASP A 177 -9.09 -15.37 -12.63
N GLU A 178 -9.87 -15.91 -11.69
CA GLU A 178 -11.31 -16.18 -11.86
C GLU A 178 -12.13 -14.88 -12.00
N ALA A 179 -11.81 -13.83 -11.23
CA ALA A 179 -12.45 -12.53 -11.38
C ALA A 179 -12.17 -11.93 -12.77
N VAL A 180 -10.96 -12.08 -13.31
CA VAL A 180 -10.60 -11.67 -14.67
C VAL A 180 -11.42 -12.44 -15.71
N LYS A 181 -11.62 -13.74 -15.55
CA LYS A 181 -12.47 -14.54 -16.46
C LYS A 181 -13.93 -14.05 -16.46
N SER A 182 -14.45 -13.71 -15.27
CA SER A 182 -15.83 -13.23 -15.10
C SER A 182 -16.05 -11.82 -15.65
N ILE A 183 -15.13 -10.89 -15.36
CA ILE A 183 -15.26 -9.46 -15.71
C ILE A 183 -14.74 -9.17 -17.13
N GLY A 184 -13.83 -10.00 -17.63
CA GLY A 184 -13.13 -9.83 -18.91
C GLY A 184 -12.03 -8.78 -18.85
N SER A 185 -11.63 -8.28 -20.02
CA SER A 185 -10.43 -7.44 -20.24
C SER A 185 -10.41 -6.10 -19.51
N SER A 186 -11.48 -5.72 -18.80
CA SER A 186 -11.51 -4.50 -18.01
C SER A 186 -10.81 -4.62 -16.66
N LEU A 187 -10.64 -5.84 -16.14
CA LEU A 187 -9.85 -6.09 -14.94
C LEU A 187 -8.48 -6.64 -15.36
N THR A 188 -7.45 -5.81 -15.20
CA THR A 188 -6.05 -6.22 -15.43
C THR A 188 -5.24 -6.06 -14.14
N ARG A 189 -4.02 -6.59 -14.12
CA ARG A 189 -3.08 -6.41 -12.99
C ARG A 189 -2.71 -4.94 -12.77
N GLU A 190 -2.75 -4.13 -13.83
CA GLU A 190 -2.55 -2.68 -13.76
C GLU A 190 -3.76 -2.00 -13.10
N GLU A 191 -4.98 -2.35 -13.51
CA GLU A 191 -6.23 -1.82 -12.99
C GLU A 191 -6.46 -2.17 -11.51
N ALA A 192 -5.87 -3.26 -11.00
CA ALA A 192 -5.87 -3.54 -9.57
C ALA A 192 -5.32 -2.37 -8.74
N TRP A 193 -4.36 -1.61 -9.28
CA TRP A 193 -3.78 -0.45 -8.61
C TRP A 193 -4.71 0.75 -8.51
N ASP A 194 -5.76 0.83 -9.34
CA ASP A 194 -6.74 1.93 -9.25
C ASP A 194 -7.34 2.05 -7.84
N MET A 195 -7.63 0.90 -7.24
CA MET A 195 -8.17 0.83 -5.89
C MET A 195 -7.05 0.67 -4.85
N LEU A 196 -6.04 -0.17 -5.11
CA LEU A 196 -4.98 -0.43 -4.12
C LEU A 196 -4.13 0.81 -3.82
N GLU A 197 -3.75 1.61 -4.81
CA GLU A 197 -2.86 2.76 -4.59
C GLU A 197 -3.47 3.80 -3.64
N ARG A 198 -4.80 3.92 -3.64
CA ARG A 198 -5.55 4.82 -2.76
C ARG A 198 -5.32 4.49 -1.28
N PHE A 199 -5.30 3.21 -0.94
CA PHE A 199 -5.34 2.75 0.45
C PHE A 199 -4.00 2.22 0.97
N PHE A 200 -3.16 1.69 0.08
CA PHE A 200 -1.90 1.04 0.46
C PHE A 200 -0.65 1.79 -0.03
N GLY A 201 -0.84 2.97 -0.63
CA GLY A 201 0.23 3.80 -1.17
C GLY A 201 0.72 3.33 -2.55
N SER A 202 1.74 3.99 -3.08
CA SER A 202 2.33 3.65 -4.38
C SER A 202 2.87 2.21 -4.40
N ARG A 203 3.11 1.66 -5.59
CA ARG A 203 3.71 0.32 -5.76
C ARG A 203 5.01 0.15 -4.97
N ASP A 204 5.85 1.16 -5.02
CA ASP A 204 7.11 1.20 -4.29
C ASP A 204 6.88 1.19 -2.78
N ALA A 205 5.92 1.99 -2.28
CA ALA A 205 5.58 2.01 -0.86
C ALA A 205 4.95 0.70 -0.41
N TYR A 206 4.10 0.09 -1.25
CA TYR A 206 3.46 -1.19 -1.01
C TYR A 206 4.48 -2.30 -0.80
N LEU A 207 5.53 -2.33 -1.62
CA LEU A 207 6.57 -3.37 -1.59
C LEU A 207 7.80 -2.98 -0.76
N ALA A 208 7.82 -1.77 -0.19
CA ALA A 208 8.88 -1.36 0.70
C ALA A 208 8.80 -2.14 2.03
N PRO A 209 9.92 -2.66 2.55
CA PRO A 209 9.97 -3.27 3.87
C PRO A 209 9.60 -2.28 4.96
N ALA A 210 9.01 -2.76 6.07
CA ALA A 210 8.82 -1.92 7.25
C ALA A 210 10.17 -1.43 7.78
N LYS A 211 10.22 -0.15 8.18
CA LYS A 211 11.31 0.43 8.96
C LYS A 211 11.08 0.04 10.44
N GLY A 212 12.13 -0.32 11.16
CA GLY A 212 12.01 -0.91 12.51
C GLY A 212 11.26 -0.06 13.54
N SER A 213 10.57 -0.76 14.46
CA SER A 213 9.97 -0.45 15.77
C SER A 213 9.49 0.96 16.21
N GLU A 214 9.55 2.03 15.42
CA GLU A 214 9.17 3.39 15.88
C GLU A 214 7.79 3.88 15.39
N ASP A 215 6.98 3.06 14.72
CA ASP A 215 5.62 3.46 14.33
C ASP A 215 4.58 3.03 15.38
N GLU A 216 4.72 3.52 16.61
CA GLU A 216 3.56 3.84 17.44
C GLU A 216 3.09 5.23 17.02
N SER A 217 2.23 5.26 15.99
CA SER A 217 1.58 6.51 15.60
C SER A 217 0.73 7.02 16.76
N SER A 218 1.04 8.22 17.24
CA SER A 218 0.26 8.94 18.26
C SER A 218 -1.24 9.01 17.88
N GLU A 219 -2.11 9.16 18.88
CA GLU A 219 -3.58 9.24 18.67
C GLU A 219 -3.97 10.29 17.62
N THR A 220 -3.26 11.42 17.56
CA THR A 220 -3.45 12.49 16.56
C THR A 220 -3.16 12.01 15.14
N GLU A 221 -2.10 11.22 14.94
CA GLU A 221 -1.81 10.62 13.64
C GLU A 221 -2.85 9.56 13.24
N GLN A 222 -3.43 8.84 14.20
CA GLN A 222 -4.48 7.85 13.92
C GLN A 222 -5.80 8.51 13.51
N GLU A 223 -6.18 9.64 14.12
CA GLU A 223 -7.37 10.39 13.73
C GLU A 223 -7.21 11.04 12.34
N ASP A 224 -6.04 11.59 12.02
CA ASP A 224 -5.74 12.16 10.70
C ASP A 224 -5.67 11.07 9.61
N LYS A 225 -5.03 9.92 9.90
CA LYS A 225 -5.10 8.73 9.03
C LYS A 225 -6.53 8.22 8.87
N THR A 226 -7.40 8.45 9.86
CA THR A 226 -8.81 8.06 9.82
C THR A 226 -9.64 8.95 8.91
N LYS A 227 -9.51 10.26 8.99
CA LYS A 227 -10.20 11.18 8.07
C LYS A 227 -9.71 11.00 6.62
N ASP A 228 -8.43 10.68 6.44
CA ASP A 228 -7.81 10.46 5.13
C ASP A 228 -8.38 9.24 4.38
N LEU A 229 -8.59 8.09 5.04
CA LEU A 229 -9.06 6.87 4.35
C LEU A 229 -10.51 6.95 3.87
N VAL A 230 -11.43 7.53 4.67
CA VAL A 230 -12.83 7.78 4.23
C VAL A 230 -12.84 8.73 3.03
N GLN A 231 -12.00 9.76 3.05
CA GLN A 231 -11.87 10.68 1.93
C GLN A 231 -11.35 9.98 0.68
N LYS A 232 -10.34 9.11 0.81
CA LYS A 232 -9.82 8.29 -0.30
C LYS A 232 -10.85 7.32 -0.87
N ALA A 233 -11.64 6.69 -0.01
CA ALA A 233 -12.76 5.84 -0.40
C ALA A 233 -13.81 6.63 -1.19
N GLY A 234 -14.23 7.79 -0.67
CA GLY A 234 -15.11 8.71 -1.38
C GLY A 234 -14.52 9.15 -2.73
N GLN A 235 -13.24 9.54 -2.78
CA GLN A 235 -12.59 9.93 -4.04
C GLN A 235 -12.62 8.81 -5.09
N TRP A 236 -12.39 7.55 -4.70
CA TRP A 236 -12.48 6.42 -5.62
C TRP A 236 -13.90 6.23 -6.15
N LEU A 237 -14.90 6.18 -5.25
CA LEU A 237 -16.32 6.07 -5.61
C LEU A 237 -16.77 7.21 -6.53
N SER A 238 -16.39 8.44 -6.21
CA SER A 238 -16.70 9.63 -7.02
C SER A 238 -16.00 9.59 -8.38
N SER A 239 -14.75 9.11 -8.44
CA SER A 239 -14.01 9.03 -9.69
C SER A 239 -14.57 7.99 -10.65
N ARG A 240 -15.13 6.89 -10.13
CA ARG A 240 -15.69 5.78 -10.94
C ARG A 240 -17.17 5.93 -11.23
N PHE A 241 -17.97 6.40 -10.27
CA PHE A 241 -19.43 6.43 -10.36
C PHE A 241 -20.03 7.84 -10.30
N GLY A 242 -19.19 8.88 -10.23
CA GLY A 242 -19.64 10.26 -10.27
C GLY A 242 -20.27 10.61 -11.62
N THR A 243 -21.43 11.25 -11.58
CA THR A 243 -22.19 11.68 -12.77
C THR A 243 -21.77 13.06 -13.30
N GLY A 244 -20.85 13.75 -12.61
CA GLY A 244 -20.33 15.04 -13.04
C GLY A 244 -19.42 14.93 -14.25
N LYS A 245 -19.56 15.86 -15.23
CA LYS A 245 -18.59 16.01 -16.32
C LYS A 245 -17.24 16.39 -15.72
N GLY A 246 -16.33 15.41 -15.61
CA GLY A 246 -14.96 15.62 -15.16
C GLY A 246 -14.14 16.47 -16.14
N ALA A 247 -12.91 16.81 -15.74
CA ALA A 247 -11.95 17.42 -16.66
C ALA A 247 -11.52 16.40 -17.72
N ASP A 248 -11.50 16.82 -18.99
CA ASP A 248 -10.97 16.02 -20.10
C ASP A 248 -9.45 16.16 -20.15
N PHE A 249 -8.77 15.31 -19.37
CA PHE A 249 -7.32 15.37 -19.23
C PHE A 249 -6.58 15.02 -20.54
N CYS A 250 -7.16 14.21 -21.43
CA CYS A 250 -6.59 13.97 -22.76
C CYS A 250 -6.51 15.27 -23.54
N ARG A 251 -7.67 15.90 -23.75
CA ARG A 251 -7.76 17.15 -24.51
C ARG A 251 -6.90 18.23 -23.88
N MET A 252 -6.91 18.35 -22.56
CA MET A 252 -6.08 19.34 -21.85
C MET A 252 -4.58 19.07 -22.04
N ALA A 253 -4.13 17.80 -22.00
CA ALA A 253 -2.73 17.46 -22.24
C ALA A 253 -2.28 17.86 -23.65
N ASP A 254 -3.12 17.61 -24.66
CA ASP A 254 -2.85 17.97 -26.05
C ASP A 254 -2.78 19.49 -26.23
N VAL A 255 -3.71 20.24 -25.61
CA VAL A 255 -3.66 21.71 -25.60
C VAL A 255 -2.40 22.23 -24.92
N TYR A 256 -2.00 21.67 -23.77
CA TYR A 256 -0.76 22.07 -23.10
C TYR A 256 0.48 21.81 -23.94
N LYS A 257 0.53 20.66 -24.62
CA LYS A 257 1.61 20.33 -25.53
C LYS A 257 1.69 21.36 -26.66
N LYS A 258 0.56 21.76 -27.23
CA LYS A 258 0.49 22.80 -28.26
C LYS A 258 0.87 24.19 -27.76
N ILE A 259 0.52 24.54 -26.52
CA ILE A 259 1.01 25.77 -25.88
C ILE A 259 2.54 25.73 -25.74
N ALA A 260 3.11 24.58 -25.36
CA ALA A 260 4.56 24.44 -25.23
C ALA A 260 5.27 24.52 -26.60
N GLU A 261 4.72 23.87 -27.62
CA GLU A 261 5.21 23.94 -29.00
C GLU A 261 5.14 25.37 -29.55
N TRP A 262 4.04 26.08 -29.30
CA TRP A 262 3.92 27.49 -29.65
C TRP A 262 4.98 28.34 -28.95
N ALA A 263 5.11 28.20 -27.63
CA ALA A 263 6.04 29.00 -26.83
C ALA A 263 7.51 28.80 -27.25
N ASP A 264 7.85 27.63 -27.80
CA ASP A 264 9.20 27.34 -28.32
C ASP A 264 9.53 28.10 -29.61
N ASN A 265 8.49 28.43 -30.39
CA ASN A 265 8.62 29.06 -31.71
C ASN A 265 8.13 30.51 -31.75
N ALA A 266 7.56 31.01 -30.66
CA ALA A 266 7.00 32.35 -30.57
C ALA A 266 8.10 33.42 -30.60
N GLN A 267 7.81 34.54 -31.25
CA GLN A 267 8.71 35.68 -31.32
C GLN A 267 8.65 36.49 -30.01
N ALA A 268 9.81 36.82 -29.46
CA ALA A 268 9.92 37.71 -28.31
C ALA A 268 9.68 39.19 -28.70
N ASP A 269 9.67 40.06 -27.69
CA ASP A 269 9.53 41.52 -27.80
C ASP A 269 8.18 41.99 -28.38
N THR A 270 7.16 41.13 -28.32
CA THR A 270 5.77 41.48 -28.61
C THR A 270 5.05 41.97 -27.36
N THR A 271 3.89 42.62 -27.53
CA THR A 271 3.01 42.92 -26.41
C THR A 271 2.34 41.63 -25.89
N GLY A 272 1.91 41.64 -24.62
CA GLY A 272 1.16 40.53 -24.04
C GLY A 272 -0.11 40.18 -24.82
N ASN A 273 -0.84 41.19 -25.31
CA ASN A 273 -2.05 40.98 -26.09
C ASN A 273 -1.76 40.32 -27.45
N ASP A 274 -0.71 40.77 -28.15
CA ASP A 274 -0.32 40.18 -29.44
C ASP A 274 0.13 38.73 -29.27
N ALA A 275 0.90 38.45 -28.22
CA ALA A 275 1.32 37.10 -27.88
C ALA A 275 0.11 36.17 -27.63
N ILE A 276 -0.89 36.63 -26.87
CA ILE A 276 -2.10 35.85 -26.61
C ILE A 276 -2.96 35.66 -27.85
N ASN A 277 -3.11 36.69 -28.69
CA ASN A 277 -3.87 36.57 -29.95
C ASN A 277 -3.20 35.58 -30.91
N ASN A 278 -1.87 35.60 -30.99
CA ASN A 278 -1.11 34.66 -31.80
C ASN A 278 -1.24 33.22 -31.25
N LEU A 279 -1.16 33.04 -29.93
CA LEU A 279 -1.40 31.74 -29.29
C LEU A 279 -2.84 31.24 -29.54
N ALA A 280 -3.83 32.11 -29.41
CA ALA A 280 -5.23 31.77 -29.64
C ALA A 280 -5.46 31.28 -31.09
N ALA A 281 -4.87 31.97 -32.07
CA ALA A 281 -4.88 31.54 -33.47
C ALA A 281 -4.17 30.18 -33.66
N PHE A 282 -3.03 29.96 -33.00
CA PHE A 282 -2.30 28.69 -33.04
C PHE A 282 -3.11 27.51 -32.45
N LEU A 283 -3.97 27.78 -31.45
CA LEU A 283 -4.85 26.80 -30.81
C LEU A 283 -6.21 26.64 -31.49
N SER A 284 -6.41 27.22 -32.68
CA SER A 284 -7.70 27.19 -33.39
C SER A 284 -8.20 25.79 -33.76
N GLU A 285 -7.32 24.78 -33.78
CA GLU A 285 -7.70 23.38 -33.98
C GLU A 285 -8.51 22.78 -32.83
N PHE A 286 -8.49 23.39 -31.64
CA PHE A 286 -9.23 22.91 -30.48
C PHE A 286 -10.59 23.58 -30.36
N ASN A 287 -11.61 22.78 -30.03
CA ASN A 287 -12.97 23.27 -29.79
C ASN A 287 -13.25 23.43 -28.29
N PRO A 288 -13.90 24.51 -27.82
CA PRO A 288 -14.32 25.70 -28.59
C PRO A 288 -13.14 26.52 -29.11
N ALA A 289 -13.28 27.02 -30.34
CA ALA A 289 -12.30 27.92 -30.93
C ALA A 289 -12.04 29.12 -30.01
N SER A 290 -10.77 29.42 -29.80
CA SER A 290 -10.32 30.47 -28.87
C SER A 290 -9.83 31.67 -29.65
N ASN A 291 -10.34 32.85 -29.33
CA ASN A 291 -9.97 34.10 -29.99
C ASN A 291 -9.34 35.12 -29.03
N ASP A 292 -9.28 34.80 -27.74
CA ASP A 292 -8.82 35.68 -26.67
C ASP A 292 -8.22 34.87 -25.51
N LEU A 293 -7.68 35.58 -24.52
CA LEU A 293 -7.14 34.96 -23.30
C LEU A 293 -8.17 34.06 -22.62
N LYS A 294 -9.45 34.50 -22.58
CA LYS A 294 -10.52 33.76 -21.90
C LYS A 294 -10.78 32.42 -22.58
N GLY A 295 -10.79 32.37 -23.92
CA GLY A 295 -10.90 31.17 -24.73
C GLY A 295 -9.74 30.22 -24.48
N VAL A 296 -8.50 30.73 -24.58
CA VAL A 296 -7.28 29.93 -24.33
C VAL A 296 -7.31 29.32 -22.92
N LEU A 297 -7.65 30.12 -21.91
CA LEU A 297 -7.83 29.63 -20.55
C LEU A 297 -8.98 28.62 -20.47
N GLY A 298 -10.07 28.81 -21.22
CA GLY A 298 -11.19 27.87 -21.31
C GLY A 298 -10.79 26.48 -21.83
N LEU A 299 -9.89 26.41 -22.82
CA LEU A 299 -9.37 25.16 -23.38
C LEU A 299 -8.62 24.32 -22.33
N ILE A 300 -7.91 24.99 -21.42
CA ILE A 300 -7.16 24.37 -20.32
C ILE A 300 -7.88 24.49 -18.97
N SER A 301 -9.21 24.64 -18.99
CA SER A 301 -10.06 24.67 -17.79
C SER A 301 -10.70 23.31 -17.53
N GLY A 302 -10.84 22.96 -16.25
CA GLY A 302 -11.55 21.77 -15.81
C GLY A 302 -12.08 21.95 -14.38
N PRO A 303 -13.25 21.40 -14.02
CA PRO A 303 -13.79 21.51 -12.67
C PRO A 303 -12.79 21.06 -11.60
N GLY A 304 -12.42 21.96 -10.70
CA GLY A 304 -11.46 21.71 -9.61
C GLY A 304 -9.99 21.56 -10.04
N TYR A 305 -9.65 21.79 -11.31
CA TYR A 305 -8.28 21.66 -11.81
C TYR A 305 -7.48 22.97 -11.65
N LYS A 306 -6.29 22.88 -11.06
CA LYS A 306 -5.35 23.99 -10.92
C LYS A 306 -4.24 23.83 -11.97
N SER A 307 -3.96 24.88 -12.72
CA SER A 307 -2.89 24.90 -13.72
C SER A 307 -1.93 26.06 -13.48
N ALA A 308 -0.65 25.74 -13.44
CA ALA A 308 0.40 26.75 -13.36
C ALA A 308 0.48 27.54 -14.68
N THR A 309 0.26 26.86 -15.81
CA THR A 309 0.21 27.46 -17.15
C THR A 309 -0.87 28.53 -17.25
N ARG A 310 -2.07 28.31 -16.69
CA ARG A 310 -3.14 29.34 -16.64
C ARG A 310 -2.67 30.62 -15.97
N ASN A 311 -2.00 30.49 -14.82
CA ASN A 311 -1.51 31.65 -14.08
C ASN A 311 -0.42 32.40 -14.87
N LEU A 312 0.46 31.65 -15.55
CA LEU A 312 1.51 32.24 -16.36
C LEU A 312 0.95 32.98 -17.59
N LEU A 313 -0.06 32.42 -18.26
CA LEU A 313 -0.73 33.08 -19.38
C LEU A 313 -1.40 34.39 -18.97
N THR A 314 -2.05 34.43 -17.80
CA THR A 314 -2.60 35.68 -17.25
C THR A 314 -1.51 36.71 -16.97
N GLN A 315 -0.34 36.29 -16.49
CA GLN A 315 0.80 37.19 -16.27
C GLN A 315 1.37 37.71 -17.59
N ILE A 316 1.53 36.85 -18.60
CA ILE A 316 2.04 37.21 -19.93
C ILE A 316 1.11 38.23 -20.61
N ALA A 317 -0.21 38.00 -20.54
CA ALA A 317 -1.19 38.91 -21.12
C ALA A 317 -1.09 40.35 -20.57
N ALA A 318 -0.68 40.51 -19.31
CA ALA A 318 -0.55 41.80 -18.64
C ALA A 318 0.80 42.51 -18.90
N LYS A 319 1.75 41.88 -19.61
CA LYS A 319 3.06 42.48 -19.86
C LYS A 319 3.04 43.44 -21.05
N ALA A 320 3.74 44.57 -20.88
CA ALA A 320 4.02 45.50 -21.97
C ALA A 320 4.94 44.89 -23.03
N THR A 321 5.91 44.07 -22.59
CA THR A 321 6.86 43.36 -23.46
C THR A 321 7.05 41.94 -22.96
N VAL A 322 6.85 40.96 -23.83
CA VAL A 322 7.05 39.53 -23.55
C VAL A 322 8.47 39.14 -23.94
N THR A 323 9.24 38.63 -22.99
CA THR A 323 10.65 38.28 -23.21
C THR A 323 10.83 36.81 -23.61
N GLN A 324 11.99 36.46 -24.17
CA GLN A 324 12.35 35.07 -24.44
C GLN A 324 12.33 34.20 -23.17
N GLN A 325 12.67 34.78 -22.01
CA GLN A 325 12.63 34.07 -20.73
C GLN A 325 11.19 33.73 -20.31
N ASP A 326 10.23 34.60 -20.62
CA ASP A 326 8.82 34.35 -20.33
C ASP A 326 8.28 33.20 -21.18
N LEU A 327 8.65 33.16 -22.46
CA LEU A 327 8.29 32.08 -23.40
C LEU A 327 8.92 30.75 -23.00
N ALA A 328 10.21 30.74 -22.63
CA ALA A 328 10.88 29.55 -22.12
C ALA A 328 10.22 29.01 -20.85
N ARG A 329 9.86 29.90 -19.91
CA ARG A 329 9.14 29.52 -18.69
C ARG A 329 7.74 28.98 -19.00
N LEU A 330 7.05 29.55 -19.99
CA LEU A 330 5.76 29.05 -20.44
C LEU A 330 5.88 27.64 -21.03
N LYS A 331 6.87 27.41 -21.89
CA LYS A 331 7.17 26.08 -22.47
C LYS A 331 7.38 25.03 -21.39
N ASP A 332 8.26 25.29 -20.43
CA ASP A 332 8.57 24.34 -19.36
C ASP A 332 7.35 24.05 -18.49
N THR A 333 6.59 25.10 -18.13
CA THR A 333 5.40 24.98 -17.29
C THR A 333 4.28 24.21 -18.02
N ALA A 334 4.05 24.50 -19.30
CA ALA A 334 3.06 23.82 -20.12
C ALA A 334 3.44 22.36 -20.37
N THR A 335 4.72 22.05 -20.59
CA THR A 335 5.21 20.67 -20.73
C THR A 335 4.95 19.85 -19.46
N GLU A 336 5.21 20.44 -18.29
CA GLU A 336 4.95 19.79 -17.00
C GLU A 336 3.46 19.61 -16.71
N ASP A 337 2.62 20.61 -17.03
CA ASP A 337 1.16 20.48 -16.91
C ASP A 337 0.60 19.43 -17.91
N ALA A 338 1.13 19.35 -19.13
CA ALA A 338 0.79 18.29 -20.10
C ALA A 338 1.10 16.90 -19.54
N ARG A 339 2.31 16.73 -18.99
CA ARG A 339 2.74 15.48 -18.35
C ARG A 339 1.81 15.08 -17.21
N LYS A 340 1.40 16.01 -16.35
CA LYS A 340 0.43 15.78 -15.28
C LYS A 340 -0.96 15.40 -15.81
N CYS A 341 -1.42 16.03 -16.90
CA CYS A 341 -2.69 15.67 -17.52
C CYS A 341 -2.65 14.27 -18.14
N TYR A 342 -1.57 13.89 -18.83
CA TYR A 342 -1.41 12.52 -19.32
C TYR A 342 -1.44 11.49 -18.18
N GLN A 343 -0.80 11.79 -17.04
CA GLN A 343 -0.86 10.92 -15.86
C GLN A 343 -2.27 10.76 -15.28
N ASN A 344 -3.15 11.75 -15.48
CA ASN A 344 -4.52 11.70 -15.01
C ASN A 344 -5.51 11.23 -16.09
N THR A 345 -5.05 10.95 -17.30
CA THR A 345 -5.89 10.44 -18.38
C THR A 345 -6.45 9.07 -18.01
N GLY A 346 -7.78 8.90 -18.11
CA GLY A 346 -8.46 7.66 -17.70
C GLY A 346 -8.58 7.43 -16.18
N SER A 347 -8.09 8.36 -15.35
CA SER A 347 -8.22 8.31 -13.89
C SER A 347 -9.67 8.43 -13.39
N LYS A 348 -10.56 8.97 -14.22
CA LYS A 348 -11.99 9.11 -13.97
C LYS A 348 -12.83 8.42 -15.03
N GLY A 349 -14.06 8.12 -14.68
CA GLY A 349 -15.03 7.46 -15.54
C GLY A 349 -15.34 6.04 -15.09
N GLN A 350 -16.54 5.60 -15.46
CA GLN A 350 -17.08 4.30 -15.15
C GLN A 350 -16.25 3.19 -15.80
N ARG A 351 -16.01 2.12 -15.05
CA ARG A 351 -15.22 0.96 -15.48
C ARG A 351 -16.00 -0.30 -15.14
N ARG A 352 -16.03 -1.26 -16.06
CA ARG A 352 -16.79 -2.51 -15.88
C ARG A 352 -16.34 -3.32 -14.66
N TYR A 353 -15.04 -3.36 -14.34
CA TYR A 353 -14.57 -4.01 -13.11
C TYR A 353 -15.11 -3.30 -11.86
N ALA A 354 -15.13 -1.97 -11.85
CA ALA A 354 -15.64 -1.19 -10.73
C ALA A 354 -17.16 -1.41 -10.57
N ASP A 355 -17.90 -1.46 -11.67
CA ASP A 355 -19.33 -1.79 -11.67
C ASP A 355 -19.58 -3.19 -11.08
N SER A 356 -18.72 -4.15 -11.38
CA SER A 356 -18.83 -5.52 -10.86
C SER A 356 -18.59 -5.56 -9.35
N ILE A 357 -17.55 -4.88 -8.86
CA ILE A 357 -17.28 -4.71 -7.43
C ILE A 357 -18.48 -4.07 -6.74
N LEU A 358 -19.00 -2.97 -7.30
CA LEU A 358 -20.10 -2.24 -6.71
C LEU A 358 -21.36 -3.08 -6.66
N LYS A 359 -21.69 -3.80 -7.75
CA LYS A 359 -22.84 -4.69 -7.82
C LYS A 359 -22.81 -5.78 -6.74
N ASP A 360 -21.65 -6.39 -6.50
CA ASP A 360 -21.50 -7.40 -5.45
C ASP A 360 -21.75 -6.79 -4.06
N VAL A 361 -21.23 -5.59 -3.81
CA VAL A 361 -21.46 -4.87 -2.54
C VAL A 361 -22.92 -4.50 -2.38
N GLU A 362 -23.54 -3.90 -3.40
CA GLU A 362 -24.95 -3.53 -3.39
C GLU A 362 -25.86 -4.74 -3.12
N SER A 363 -25.51 -5.90 -3.67
CA SER A 363 -26.28 -7.14 -3.50
C SER A 363 -26.37 -7.60 -2.04
N VAL A 364 -25.31 -7.37 -1.25
CA VAL A 364 -25.26 -7.78 0.17
C VAL A 364 -25.68 -6.67 1.14
N CYS A 365 -25.55 -5.41 0.71
CA CYS A 365 -26.02 -4.26 1.48
C CYS A 365 -27.54 -4.14 1.47
N GLY A 366 -28.21 -4.64 0.41
CA GLY A 366 -29.65 -4.48 0.23
C GLY A 366 -30.07 -3.07 -0.22
N PHE A 367 -29.11 -2.23 -0.60
CA PHE A 367 -29.34 -0.90 -1.16
C PHE A 367 -28.23 -0.50 -2.13
N THR A 368 -28.56 0.37 -3.07
CA THR A 368 -27.67 0.82 -4.16
C THR A 368 -26.91 2.10 -3.83
N TYR A 369 -25.77 2.33 -4.48
CA TYR A 369 -25.02 3.57 -4.41
C TYR A 369 -25.74 4.70 -5.15
N LEU A 370 -26.19 4.45 -6.38
CA LEU A 370 -27.00 5.39 -7.14
C LEU A 370 -28.48 5.22 -6.79
N GLN A 371 -29.16 6.34 -6.51
CA GLN A 371 -30.59 6.38 -6.22
C GLN A 371 -31.35 6.89 -7.44
N GLU A 372 -32.54 6.35 -7.68
CA GLU A 372 -33.45 6.90 -8.69
C GLU A 372 -33.99 8.25 -8.21
N GLY A 373 -33.76 9.32 -8.99
CA GLY A 373 -34.25 10.66 -8.67
C GLY A 373 -33.63 11.33 -7.43
N GLY A 374 -32.59 10.74 -6.83
CA GLY A 374 -31.96 11.22 -5.60
C GLY A 374 -30.43 11.33 -5.68
N PRO A 375 -29.78 11.94 -4.67
CA PRO A 375 -28.32 12.00 -4.60
C PRO A 375 -27.73 10.59 -4.42
N ALA A 376 -26.49 10.37 -4.85
CA ALA A 376 -25.78 9.12 -4.56
C ALA A 376 -25.59 8.95 -3.04
N ARG A 377 -25.65 7.71 -2.55
CA ARG A 377 -25.33 7.30 -1.16
C ARG A 377 -23.83 7.28 -0.91
N HIS A 378 -23.22 8.43 -1.21
CA HIS A 378 -21.77 8.57 -1.29
C HIS A 378 -21.08 8.32 0.05
N SER A 379 -21.59 8.98 1.10
CA SER A 379 -21.09 8.87 2.46
C SER A 379 -21.16 7.45 2.99
N GLU A 380 -22.27 6.77 2.74
CA GLU A 380 -22.56 5.42 3.23
C GLU A 380 -21.56 4.43 2.64
N PHE A 381 -21.42 4.40 1.30
CA PHE A 381 -20.47 3.51 0.65
C PHE A 381 -19.02 3.88 0.93
N ALA A 382 -18.71 5.17 1.12
CA ALA A 382 -17.36 5.60 1.50
C ALA A 382 -16.97 5.05 2.88
N VAL A 383 -17.89 5.05 3.85
CA VAL A 383 -17.66 4.47 5.19
C VAL A 383 -17.51 2.95 5.12
N ILE A 384 -18.32 2.27 4.31
CA ILE A 384 -18.25 0.80 4.15
C ILE A 384 -16.89 0.40 3.54
N LEU A 385 -16.48 1.08 2.47
CA LEU A 385 -15.19 0.84 1.80
C LEU A 385 -14.00 1.20 2.71
N ASP A 386 -14.09 2.32 3.43
CA ASP A 386 -13.09 2.70 4.43
C ASP A 386 -12.91 1.62 5.50
N HIS A 387 -13.99 1.08 6.04
CA HIS A 387 -13.94 0.02 7.04
C HIS A 387 -13.23 -1.22 6.52
N ALA A 388 -13.49 -1.60 5.27
CA ALA A 388 -12.80 -2.69 4.59
C ALA A 388 -11.30 -2.39 4.41
N ALA A 389 -10.98 -1.22 3.86
CA ALA A 389 -9.62 -0.80 3.55
C ALA A 389 -8.73 -0.76 4.80
N ARG A 390 -9.25 -0.30 5.94
CA ARG A 390 -8.52 -0.31 7.21
C ARG A 390 -8.12 -1.71 7.64
N ARG A 391 -9.05 -2.66 7.59
CA ARG A 391 -8.78 -4.05 8.02
C ARG A 391 -7.71 -4.70 7.14
N VAL A 392 -7.80 -4.53 5.83
CA VAL A 392 -6.82 -5.10 4.88
C VAL A 392 -5.47 -4.36 5.00
N SER A 393 -5.47 -3.04 5.19
CA SER A 393 -4.24 -2.24 5.38
C SER A 393 -3.50 -2.60 6.67
N LEU A 394 -4.24 -2.83 7.76
CA LEU A 394 -3.67 -3.35 9.02
C LEU A 394 -3.03 -4.72 8.80
N ALA A 395 -3.70 -5.64 8.10
CA ALA A 395 -3.15 -6.96 7.80
C ALA A 395 -1.84 -6.85 6.99
N HIS A 396 -1.80 -6.00 5.95
CA HIS A 396 -0.57 -5.77 5.18
C HIS A 396 0.56 -5.18 6.02
N THR A 397 0.24 -4.26 6.93
CA THR A 397 1.21 -3.68 7.87
C THR A 397 1.78 -4.74 8.81
N TRP A 398 0.95 -5.64 9.34
CA TRP A 398 1.39 -6.75 10.17
C TRP A 398 2.31 -7.72 9.42
N ILE A 399 1.99 -8.03 8.15
CA ILE A 399 2.84 -8.84 7.28
C ILE A 399 4.24 -8.20 7.17
N LYS A 400 4.31 -6.91 6.86
CA LYS A 400 5.60 -6.20 6.75
C LYS A 400 6.39 -6.18 8.06
N ARG A 401 5.70 -6.06 9.19
CA ARG A 401 6.32 -6.08 10.52
C ARG A 401 6.89 -7.47 10.84
N ALA A 402 6.13 -8.52 10.60
CA ALA A 402 6.60 -9.90 10.77
C ALA A 402 7.84 -10.18 9.89
N GLU A 403 7.85 -9.71 8.64
CA GLU A 403 9.01 -9.84 7.76
C GLU A 403 10.22 -8.97 8.17
N ALA A 404 10.00 -7.81 8.78
CA ALA A 404 11.08 -7.04 9.38
C ALA A 404 11.69 -7.75 10.60
N GLU A 405 10.85 -8.36 11.43
CA GLU A 405 11.31 -9.14 12.58
C GLU A 405 12.06 -10.40 12.16
N ARG A 406 11.57 -11.15 11.16
CA ARG A 406 12.27 -12.30 10.58
C ARG A 406 13.65 -11.92 10.04
N ARG A 407 13.75 -10.85 9.26
CA ARG A 407 15.05 -10.38 8.75
C ARG A 407 16.00 -9.97 9.86
N LYS A 408 15.50 -9.26 10.88
CA LYS A 408 16.30 -8.93 12.07
C LYS A 408 16.81 -10.20 12.77
N PHE A 409 15.95 -11.22 12.89
CA PHE A 409 16.33 -12.51 13.45
C PHE A 409 17.39 -13.22 12.58
N GLU A 410 17.26 -13.23 11.25
CA GLU A 410 18.27 -13.78 10.34
C GLU A 410 19.62 -13.04 10.46
N GLU A 411 19.60 -11.71 10.53
CA GLU A 411 20.79 -10.87 10.73
C GLU A 411 21.45 -11.11 12.09
N ASP A 412 20.65 -11.21 13.15
CA ASP A 412 21.15 -11.51 14.51
C ASP A 412 21.69 -12.94 14.60
N ALA A 413 21.06 -13.91 13.95
CA ALA A 413 21.53 -15.30 13.89
C ALA A 413 22.90 -15.40 13.22
N LYS A 414 23.16 -14.63 12.16
CA LYS A 414 24.49 -14.60 11.49
C LYS A 414 25.61 -14.14 12.42
N LYS A 415 25.32 -13.33 13.45
CA LYS A 415 26.32 -12.86 14.43
C LYS A 415 26.87 -13.98 15.30
N ILE A 416 26.20 -15.15 15.38
CA ILE A 416 26.73 -16.29 16.16
C ILE A 416 28.10 -16.74 15.64
N GLY A 417 28.37 -16.60 14.33
CA GLY A 417 29.67 -16.92 13.75
C GLY A 417 30.81 -16.00 14.18
N GLN A 418 30.48 -14.84 14.77
CA GLN A 418 31.45 -13.88 15.31
C GLN A 418 31.80 -14.17 16.77
N VAL A 419 31.07 -15.05 17.43
CA VAL A 419 31.32 -15.43 18.83
C VAL A 419 32.48 -16.43 18.86
N PRO A 420 33.56 -16.19 19.63
CA PRO A 420 34.65 -17.14 19.76
C PRO A 420 34.18 -18.52 20.21
N LYS A 421 34.71 -19.58 19.60
CA LYS A 421 34.28 -20.97 19.85
C LYS A 421 34.27 -21.31 21.35
N ALA A 422 35.33 -20.97 22.09
CA ALA A 422 35.41 -21.24 23.52
C ALA A 422 34.29 -20.55 24.32
N ALA A 423 33.88 -19.34 23.94
CA ALA A 423 32.78 -18.63 24.60
C ALA A 423 31.43 -19.26 24.24
N LYS A 424 31.26 -19.70 22.98
CA LYS A 424 30.06 -20.42 22.54
C LYS A 424 29.92 -21.74 23.28
N ASP A 425 30.97 -22.56 23.30
CA ASP A 425 30.98 -23.87 23.98
C ASP A 425 30.67 -23.71 25.48
N TRP A 426 31.21 -22.66 26.12
CA TRP A 426 30.91 -22.35 27.52
C TRP A 426 29.43 -21.94 27.73
N LEU A 427 28.86 -21.09 26.87
CA LEU A 427 27.46 -20.68 26.95
C LEU A 427 26.50 -21.85 26.74
N ASP A 428 26.81 -22.72 25.78
CA ASP A 428 26.04 -23.93 25.49
C ASP A 428 26.07 -24.89 26.70
N GLN A 429 27.26 -25.12 27.28
CA GLN A 429 27.42 -25.93 28.49
C GLN A 429 26.67 -25.33 29.69
N PHE A 430 26.76 -24.02 29.91
CA PHE A 430 26.04 -23.33 30.98
C PHE A 430 24.51 -23.51 30.84
N CYS A 431 23.99 -23.38 29.63
CA CYS A 431 22.55 -23.59 29.39
C CYS A 431 22.13 -25.04 29.62
N LEU A 432 22.97 -26.00 29.23
CA LEU A 432 22.72 -27.43 29.43
C LEU A 432 22.67 -27.79 30.93
N GLU A 433 23.68 -27.34 31.69
CA GLU A 433 23.73 -27.55 33.14
C GLU A 433 22.53 -26.93 33.85
N ARG A 434 22.18 -25.68 33.49
CA ARG A 434 21.00 -25.00 34.06
C ARG A 434 19.69 -25.68 33.71
N SER A 435 19.57 -26.26 32.52
CA SER A 435 18.40 -27.05 32.13
C SER A 435 18.25 -28.27 33.04
N GLY A 436 19.35 -29.00 33.29
CA GLY A 436 19.36 -30.15 34.19
C GLY A 436 19.02 -29.79 35.64
N VAL A 437 19.54 -28.67 36.15
CA VAL A 437 19.32 -28.22 37.54
C VAL A 437 17.93 -27.65 37.77
N SER A 438 17.34 -26.97 36.77
CA SER A 438 16.04 -26.30 36.94
C SER A 438 14.83 -27.21 36.82
N GLY A 439 14.99 -28.44 36.29
CA GLY A 439 13.88 -29.38 36.06
C GLY A 439 12.83 -28.86 35.08
N ALA A 440 13.14 -27.82 34.30
CA ALA A 440 12.22 -27.22 33.34
C ALA A 440 11.95 -28.19 32.18
N GLN A 441 10.68 -28.26 31.73
CA GLN A 441 10.28 -29.06 30.57
C GLN A 441 10.90 -28.55 29.26
N GLU A 442 11.26 -27.26 29.21
CA GLU A 442 11.97 -26.65 28.09
C GLU A 442 13.44 -26.38 28.47
N PRO A 443 14.39 -26.51 27.51
CA PRO A 443 15.79 -26.15 27.74
C PRO A 443 15.91 -24.70 28.22
N TYR A 444 16.71 -24.48 29.26
CA TYR A 444 17.05 -23.16 29.75
C TYR A 444 17.73 -22.35 28.63
N ARG A 445 17.24 -21.12 28.43
CA ARG A 445 17.81 -20.15 27.49
C ARG A 445 18.08 -18.84 28.20
N ILE A 446 19.26 -18.27 27.98
CA ILE A 446 19.59 -16.91 28.44
C ILE A 446 18.72 -15.93 27.65
N ARG A 447 17.74 -15.32 28.31
CA ARG A 447 16.84 -14.34 27.69
C ARG A 447 17.51 -12.97 27.67
N ARG A 448 17.13 -12.10 26.73
CA ARG A 448 17.64 -10.72 26.63
C ARG A 448 17.56 -9.95 27.95
N ARG A 449 16.48 -10.13 28.71
CA ARG A 449 16.30 -9.52 30.04
C ARG A 449 17.35 -9.99 31.06
N ALA A 450 17.86 -11.21 30.95
CA ALA A 450 18.87 -11.75 31.87
C ALA A 450 20.26 -11.16 31.65
N VAL A 451 20.47 -10.50 30.50
CA VAL A 451 21.72 -9.79 30.15
C VAL A 451 21.47 -8.29 29.99
N ASP A 452 20.34 -7.79 30.50
CA ASP A 452 20.07 -6.36 30.54
C ASP A 452 21.03 -5.69 31.53
N GLY A 453 21.58 -4.53 31.17
CA GLY A 453 22.64 -3.89 31.96
C GLY A 453 24.05 -4.50 31.79
N TRP A 454 24.23 -5.51 30.93
CA TRP A 454 25.52 -6.19 30.77
C TRP A 454 26.63 -5.25 30.27
N LYS A 455 26.27 -4.25 29.46
CA LYS A 455 27.23 -3.28 28.93
C LYS A 455 27.87 -2.45 30.05
N GLU A 456 27.08 -2.07 31.04
CA GLU A 456 27.47 -1.32 32.23
C GLU A 456 28.39 -2.17 33.10
N VAL A 457 28.06 -3.45 33.29
CA VAL A 457 28.90 -4.43 34.01
C VAL A 457 30.26 -4.60 33.34
N VAL A 458 30.30 -4.85 32.02
CA VAL A 458 31.57 -4.98 31.27
C VAL A 458 32.39 -3.70 31.34
N THR A 459 31.74 -2.53 31.28
CA THR A 459 32.41 -1.23 31.42
C THR A 459 33.02 -1.09 32.81
N ALA A 460 32.31 -1.48 33.87
CA ALA A 460 32.82 -1.45 35.24
C ALA A 460 34.02 -2.40 35.42
N TRP A 461 33.97 -3.60 34.82
CA TRP A 461 35.08 -4.56 34.84
C TRP A 461 36.31 -4.14 34.03
N SER A 462 36.14 -3.23 33.07
CA SER A 462 37.24 -2.74 32.23
C SER A 462 38.13 -1.67 32.90
N LYS A 463 37.74 -1.21 34.10
CA LYS A 463 38.50 -0.20 34.84
C LYS A 463 39.81 -0.80 35.39
N ALA A 464 40.86 0.01 35.43
CA ALA A 464 42.22 -0.43 35.76
C ALA A 464 42.40 -0.94 37.21
N ASP A 465 41.48 -0.58 38.10
CA ASP A 465 41.39 -1.02 39.49
C ASP A 465 40.67 -2.38 39.64
N CYS A 466 39.97 -2.88 38.62
CA CYS A 466 39.25 -4.14 38.64
C CYS A 466 40.15 -5.30 38.16
N LYS A 467 40.94 -5.91 39.08
CA LYS A 467 41.97 -6.91 38.72
C LYS A 467 41.64 -8.32 39.16
N THR A 468 40.92 -8.47 40.27
CA THR A 468 40.60 -9.76 40.90
C THR A 468 39.15 -10.18 40.63
N ALA A 469 38.81 -11.42 41.00
CA ALA A 469 37.43 -11.88 40.94
C ALA A 469 36.54 -11.12 41.93
N GLU A 470 37.08 -10.81 43.11
CA GLU A 470 36.42 -10.01 44.14
C GLU A 470 36.11 -8.59 43.65
N ASP A 471 37.05 -7.94 42.95
CA ASP A 471 36.83 -6.60 42.37
C ASP A 471 35.71 -6.61 41.33
N ARG A 472 35.60 -7.67 40.53
CA ARG A 472 34.54 -7.83 39.52
C ARG A 472 33.17 -8.03 40.15
N ILE A 473 33.10 -8.82 41.24
CA ILE A 473 31.87 -9.01 42.01
C ILE A 473 31.46 -7.69 42.67
N ALA A 474 32.41 -6.96 43.25
CA ALA A 474 32.15 -5.66 43.87
C ALA A 474 31.69 -4.60 42.85
N ALA A 475 32.27 -4.60 41.65
CA ALA A 475 31.92 -3.66 40.58
C ALA A 475 30.58 -3.97 39.88
N ALA A 476 30.09 -5.21 39.98
CA ALA A 476 28.80 -5.63 39.41
C ALA A 476 27.62 -5.50 40.38
N ARG A 477 27.90 -5.29 41.68
CA ARG A 477 26.92 -4.93 42.71
C ARG A 477 26.68 -3.42 42.71
#